data_AF-A0A7C5G1I2-F1
#
_entry.id   AF-A0A7C5G1I2-F1
#
_cell.length_a   1.000
_cell.length_b   1.000
_cell.length_c   1.000
_cell.angle_alpha   90.00
_cell.angle_beta   90.00
_cell.angle_gamma   90.00
#
_symmetry.space_group_name_H-M   'P 1'
#
loop_
_entity.id
_entity.type
_entity.pdbx_description
1 polymer ?
#
loop_
_entity_poly.entity_id
_entity_poly.type
_entity_poly.pdbx_seq_one_letter_code
_entity_poly.pdbx_strand_id
1 'polypeptide(L)'
;MSEHEDRLQRMETKLDDIREQVAELRTIWPSMVRRIERVEGEIYGNGKTGIIAKINGLLWMGAASLPLITAILAYLIIGKAAL
;
A
#
# COMPACT_ATOMS: atom_id res chain seq x y z
N MET A 1 -38.96 39.09 -15.41
CA MET A 1 -38.56 38.10 -14.39
C MET A 1 -37.96 38.86 -13.24
N SER A 2 -38.33 38.50 -12.02
CA SER A 2 -37.82 39.11 -10.79
C SER A 2 -36.39 38.61 -10.51
N GLU A 3 -35.55 39.43 -9.87
CA GLU A 3 -34.17 39.06 -9.48
C GLU A 3 -34.12 37.72 -8.68
N HIS A 4 -35.20 37.39 -7.98
CA HIS A 4 -35.36 36.15 -7.25
C HIS A 4 -35.48 34.92 -8.17
N GLU A 5 -36.14 35.04 -9.32
CA GLU A 5 -36.24 33.97 -10.32
C GLU A 5 -34.86 33.68 -10.94
N ASP A 6 -34.09 34.72 -11.28
CA ASP A 6 -32.73 34.55 -11.81
C ASP A 6 -31.78 33.90 -10.79
N ARG A 7 -31.98 34.16 -9.50
CA ARG A 7 -31.20 33.53 -8.43
C ARG A 7 -31.58 32.06 -8.23
N LEU A 8 -32.88 31.75 -8.30
CA LEU A 8 -33.39 30.37 -8.23
C LEU A 8 -32.88 29.55 -9.41
N GLN A 9 -32.97 30.07 -10.64
CA GLN A 9 -32.51 29.38 -11.84
C GLN A 9 -31.00 29.07 -11.77
N ARG A 10 -30.18 30.03 -11.29
CA ARG A 10 -28.74 29.80 -11.08
C ARG A 10 -28.45 28.75 -10.00
N MET A 11 -29.29 28.66 -8.97
CA MET A 11 -29.16 27.62 -7.95
C MET A 11 -29.52 26.25 -8.50
N GLU A 12 -30.57 26.14 -9.30
CA GLU A 12 -30.97 24.89 -9.97
C GLU A 12 -29.86 24.39 -10.89
N THR A 13 -29.30 25.27 -11.73
CA THR A 13 -28.17 24.90 -12.62
C THR A 13 -26.97 24.37 -11.83
N LYS A 14 -26.63 25.01 -10.69
CA LYS A 14 -25.54 24.54 -9.83
C LYS A 14 -25.84 23.20 -9.16
N LEU A 15 -27.10 22.97 -8.77
CA LEU A 15 -27.50 21.70 -8.17
C LEU A 15 -27.44 20.55 -9.17
N ASP A 16 -27.79 20.80 -10.43
CA ASP A 16 -27.70 19.80 -11.48
C ASP A 16 -26.24 19.47 -11.84
N ASP A 17 -25.37 20.48 -11.90
CA ASP A 17 -23.92 20.29 -12.07
C ASP A 17 -23.32 19.46 -10.92
N ILE A 18 -23.70 19.75 -9.66
CA ILE A 18 -23.30 18.94 -8.50
C ILE A 18 -23.81 17.50 -8.62
N ARG A 19 -25.04 17.29 -9.07
CA ARG A 19 -25.61 15.94 -9.24
C ARG A 19 -24.85 15.15 -10.29
N GLU A 20 -24.45 15.80 -11.38
CA GLU A 20 -23.66 15.20 -12.44
C GLU A 20 -22.27 14.78 -11.91
N GLN A 21 -21.56 15.69 -11.23
CA GLN A 21 -20.26 15.39 -10.62
C GLN A 21 -20.34 14.27 -9.56
N VAL A 22 -21.41 14.24 -8.77
CA VAL A 22 -21.65 13.14 -7.80
C VAL A 22 -21.91 11.82 -8.53
N ALA A 23 -22.62 11.83 -9.65
CA ALA A 23 -22.85 10.64 -10.45
C ALA A 23 -21.52 10.12 -11.04
N GLU A 24 -20.69 11.01 -11.59
CA GLU A 24 -19.35 10.66 -12.08
C GLU A 24 -18.48 10.04 -10.99
N LEU A 25 -18.43 10.67 -9.80
CA LEU A 25 -17.69 10.13 -8.66
C LEU A 25 -18.16 8.73 -8.27
N ARG A 26 -19.48 8.48 -8.27
CA ARG A 26 -20.04 7.16 -8.00
C ARG A 26 -19.63 6.12 -9.03
N THR A 27 -19.36 6.50 -10.27
CA THR A 27 -18.88 5.56 -11.30
C THR A 27 -17.40 5.23 -11.13
N ILE A 28 -16.58 6.19 -10.71
CA ILE A 28 -15.12 6.02 -10.60
C ILE A 28 -14.72 5.34 -9.28
N TRP A 29 -15.45 5.64 -8.20
CA TRP A 29 -15.14 5.18 -6.85
C TRP A 29 -14.97 3.65 -6.73
N PRO A 30 -15.84 2.78 -7.29
CA PRO A 30 -15.66 1.34 -7.21
C PRO A 30 -14.38 0.84 -7.87
N SER A 31 -13.94 1.49 -8.96
CA SER A 31 -12.70 1.15 -9.64
C SER A 31 -11.49 1.49 -8.76
N MET A 32 -11.50 2.65 -8.10
CA MET A 32 -10.46 3.04 -7.16
C MET A 32 -10.37 2.10 -5.97
N VAL A 33 -11.51 1.76 -5.35
CA VAL A 33 -11.56 0.81 -4.22
C VAL A 33 -10.95 -0.54 -4.62
N ARG A 34 -11.34 -1.11 -5.78
CA ARG A 34 -10.76 -2.38 -6.27
C ARG A 34 -9.27 -2.30 -6.59
N ARG A 35 -8.73 -1.12 -6.92
CA ARG A 35 -7.29 -0.93 -7.14
C ARG A 35 -6.56 -0.89 -5.80
N ILE A 36 -7.12 -0.17 -4.84
CA ILE A 36 -6.57 -0.09 -3.48
C ILE A 36 -6.56 -1.49 -2.83
N GLU A 37 -7.67 -2.22 -2.88
CA GLU A 37 -7.75 -3.59 -2.35
C GLU A 37 -6.73 -4.55 -2.96
N ARG A 38 -6.43 -4.40 -4.27
CA ARG A 38 -5.39 -5.18 -4.95
C ARG A 38 -3.99 -4.81 -4.43
N VAL A 39 -3.69 -3.53 -4.33
CA VAL A 39 -2.40 -3.03 -3.82
C VAL A 39 -2.20 -3.44 -2.37
N GLU A 40 -3.22 -3.30 -1.52
CA GLU A 40 -3.18 -3.74 -0.13
C GLU A 40 -2.98 -5.26 -0.05
N GLY A 41 -3.68 -6.02 -0.89
CA GLY A 41 -3.52 -7.46 -1.00
C GLY A 41 -2.10 -7.90 -1.40
N GLU A 42 -1.41 -7.14 -2.25
CA GLU A 42 -0.01 -7.39 -2.64
C GLU A 42 0.97 -7.02 -1.51
N ILE A 43 0.77 -5.87 -0.87
CA ILE A 43 1.66 -5.34 0.16
C ILE A 43 1.56 -6.18 1.45
N TYR A 44 0.35 -6.31 1.98
CA TYR A 44 0.10 -6.94 3.27
C TYR A 44 -0.19 -8.43 3.16
N GLY A 45 -0.77 -8.86 2.04
CA GLY A 45 -1.20 -10.24 1.85
C GLY A 45 -2.58 -10.48 2.43
N ASN A 46 -3.58 -10.65 1.57
CA ASN A 46 -4.95 -11.01 1.96
C ASN A 46 -5.00 -12.49 2.45
N GLY A 47 -4.46 -12.77 3.63
CA GLY A 47 -4.35 -14.13 4.20
C GLY A 47 -3.24 -15.00 3.60
N LYS A 48 -2.33 -14.40 2.81
CA LYS A 48 -1.11 -15.03 2.27
C LYS A 48 0.11 -14.20 2.68
N THR A 49 1.34 -14.70 2.49
CA THR A 49 2.56 -13.91 2.72
C THR A 49 2.65 -12.75 1.73
N GLY A 50 2.34 -11.53 2.18
CA GLY A 50 2.52 -10.29 1.43
C GLY A 50 3.99 -9.93 1.21
N ILE A 51 4.24 -8.88 0.42
CA ILE A 51 5.59 -8.38 0.14
C ILE A 51 6.33 -8.03 1.43
N ILE A 52 5.65 -7.45 2.43
CA ILE A 52 6.24 -7.14 3.74
C ILE A 52 6.77 -8.39 4.42
N ALA A 53 6.00 -9.49 4.42
CA ALA A 53 6.42 -10.75 5.02
C ALA A 53 7.65 -11.33 4.31
N LYS A 54 7.72 -11.23 2.98
CA LYS A 54 8.87 -11.68 2.19
C LYS A 54 10.13 -10.85 2.48
N ILE A 55 10.00 -9.52 2.56
CA ILE A 55 11.11 -8.62 2.91
C ILE A 55 11.60 -8.90 4.32
N ASN A 56 10.69 -9.09 5.27
CA ASN A 56 11.06 -9.44 6.64
C ASN A 56 11.79 -10.79 6.69
N GLY A 57 11.34 -11.79 5.93
CA GLY A 57 12.03 -13.07 5.79
C GLY A 57 13.46 -12.92 5.25
N LEU A 58 13.67 -12.08 4.22
CA LEU A 58 15.00 -11.77 3.70
C LEU A 58 15.90 -11.09 4.73
N LEU A 59 15.35 -10.15 5.50
CA LEU A 59 16.05 -9.50 6.60
C LEU A 59 16.53 -10.51 7.64
N TRP A 60 15.65 -11.43 8.06
CA TRP A 60 15.99 -12.49 9.01
C TRP A 60 17.04 -13.45 8.46
N MET A 61 16.93 -13.86 7.20
CA MET A 61 17.95 -14.71 6.56
C MET A 61 19.31 -14.02 6.47
N GLY A 62 19.33 -12.73 6.13
CA GLY A 62 20.55 -11.92 6.14
C GLY A 62 21.16 -11.82 7.54
N ALA A 63 20.33 -11.51 8.55
CA ALA A 63 20.77 -11.43 9.94
C ALA A 63 21.30 -12.77 10.47
N ALA A 64 20.70 -13.90 10.08
CA ALA A 64 21.15 -15.23 10.48
C ALA A 64 22.50 -15.64 9.87
N SER A 65 22.90 -15.02 8.74
CA SER A 65 24.17 -15.35 8.07
C SER A 65 25.40 -14.82 8.80
N LEU A 66 25.32 -13.65 9.43
CA LEU A 66 26.43 -13.03 10.16
C LEU A 66 27.00 -13.87 11.33
N PRO A 67 26.19 -14.41 12.26
CA PRO A 67 26.72 -15.23 13.35
C PRO A 67 27.34 -16.53 12.83
N LEU A 68 26.82 -17.08 11.72
CA LEU A 68 27.37 -18.27 11.06
C LEU A 68 28.78 -18.01 10.52
N ILE A 69 28.97 -16.90 9.80
CA ILE A 69 30.29 -16.49 9.29
C ILE A 69 31.26 -16.24 10.45
N THR A 70 30.81 -15.53 11.48
CA THR A 70 31.63 -15.23 12.66
C THR A 70 32.06 -16.51 13.39
N ALA A 71 31.16 -17.48 13.55
CA ALA A 71 31.47 -18.76 14.18
C ALA A 71 32.50 -19.58 13.38
N ILE A 72 32.37 -19.62 12.05
CA ILE A 72 33.33 -20.31 11.18
C ILE A 72 34.72 -19.66 11.27
N LEU A 73 34.79 -18.33 11.25
CA LEU A 73 36.06 -17.61 11.39
C LEU A 73 36.70 -17.83 12.76
N ALA A 74 35.92 -17.79 13.84
CA ALA A 74 36.41 -18.10 15.18
C ALA A 74 36.97 -19.52 15.28
N TYR A 75 36.27 -20.50 14.72
CA TYR A 75 36.74 -21.88 14.66
C TYR A 75 38.07 -22.03 13.90
N LEU A 76 38.21 -21.37 12.74
CA LEU A 76 39.44 -21.42 11.94
C LEU A 76 40.63 -20.77 12.64
N ILE A 77 40.42 -19.65 13.35
CA ILE A 77 41.49 -18.96 14.09
C ILE A 77 41.92 -19.80 15.30
N ILE A 78 40.98 -20.28 16.11
CA ILE A 78 41.27 -21.09 17.29
C ILE A 78 41.89 -22.42 16.89
N GLY A 79 41.36 -23.07 15.85
CA GLY A 79 41.90 -24.32 15.30
C GLY A 79 43.31 -24.16 14.72
N LYS A 80 43.63 -23.00 14.13
CA LYS A 80 45.01 -22.67 13.70
C LYS A 80 45.93 -22.28 14.86
N ALA A 81 45.41 -21.69 15.93
CA ALA A 81 46.20 -21.29 17.10
C ALA A 81 46.54 -22.46 18.04
N ALA A 82 45.84 -23.59 17.91
CA ALA A 82 46.01 -24.80 18.72
C ALA A 82 46.99 -25.84 18.11
N LEU A 83 47.62 -25.54 16.97
CA LEU A 83 48.51 -26.43 16.20
C LEU A 83 49.87 -25.76 15.99
#